data_AF-A0AAD0L4B5-F1
#
_entry.id   AF-A0AAD0L4B5-F1
#
_cell.length_a   1.000
_cell.length_b   1.000
_cell.length_c   1.000
_cell.angle_alpha   90.00
_cell.angle_beta   90.00
_cell.angle_gamma   90.00
#
_symmetry.space_group_name_H-M   'P 1'
#
loop_
_entity.id
_entity.type
_entity.pdbx_description
1 polymer ?
#
loop_
_entity_poly.entity_id
_entity_poly.type
_entity_poly.pdbx_seq_one_letter_code
_entity_poly.pdbx_strand_id
1 'polypeptide(L)'
;MNTQSIIVPKQSTVPVHEARARAILRWLVREKIVEEQLSTCGRTGNRMGHALAQGARKVALHPEKLPFGEPVNGLEVMLKRCIYTPTDGFREEAGCPECRREVGEPLFESLEEWMPGVSDNFTCPLCGFEDDINGFLYLQPCAFSNLGFIFNNWGEAGFTQAFLDSFADWLDQPVAVVQVKVA
;
A
#
# COMPACT_ATOMS: atom_id res chain seq x y z
N MET A 1 -17.72 9.95 -3.62
CA MET A 1 -16.41 9.91 -4.30
C MET A 1 -15.79 8.57 -3.99
N ASN A 2 -15.21 7.88 -4.97
CA ASN A 2 -14.62 6.57 -4.73
C ASN A 2 -13.17 6.71 -4.25
N THR A 3 -12.77 5.83 -3.34
CA THR A 3 -11.44 5.88 -2.70
C THR A 3 -10.77 4.52 -2.77
N GLN A 4 -9.46 4.50 -2.64
CA GLN A 4 -8.67 3.29 -2.40
C GLN A 4 -7.77 3.54 -1.21
N SER A 5 -7.85 2.65 -0.22
CA SER A 5 -6.88 2.60 0.87
C SER A 5 -5.94 1.45 0.58
N ILE A 6 -4.67 1.75 0.35
CA ILE A 6 -3.69 0.78 -0.10
C ILE A 6 -2.72 0.52 1.03
N ILE A 7 -2.66 -0.72 1.52
CA ILE A 7 -1.63 -1.16 2.45
C ILE A 7 -0.43 -1.63 1.62
N VAL A 8 0.73 -1.04 1.85
CA VAL A 8 1.95 -1.27 1.07
C VAL A 8 3.12 -1.54 2.03
N PRO A 9 3.90 -2.62 1.86
CA PRO A 9 5.14 -2.80 2.60
C PRO A 9 6.13 -1.69 2.27
N LYS A 10 6.86 -1.20 3.28
CA LYS A 10 7.95 -0.23 3.13
C LYS A 10 9.25 -0.93 2.69
N GLN A 11 9.16 -1.66 1.58
CA GLN A 11 10.29 -2.36 0.96
C GLN A 11 10.08 -2.41 -0.55
N SER A 12 11.09 -2.02 -1.31
CA SER A 12 11.04 -1.92 -2.77
C SER A 12 10.71 -3.27 -3.43
N THR A 13 11.48 -4.29 -3.06
CA THR A 13 11.28 -5.66 -3.54
C THR A 13 11.03 -6.56 -2.36
N VAL A 14 9.78 -6.95 -2.15
CA VAL A 14 9.44 -7.98 -1.18
C VAL A 14 9.83 -9.34 -1.76
N PRO A 15 10.74 -10.10 -1.11
CA PRO A 15 11.10 -11.44 -1.56
C PRO A 15 9.89 -12.37 -1.46
N VAL A 16 9.74 -13.25 -2.45
CA VAL A 16 8.61 -14.20 -2.53
C VAL A 16 7.23 -13.54 -2.31
N HIS A 17 7.06 -12.30 -2.77
CA HIS A 17 5.87 -11.46 -2.56
C HIS A 17 4.55 -12.17 -2.89
N GLU A 18 4.49 -13.01 -3.93
CA GLU A 18 3.28 -13.78 -4.23
C GLU A 18 2.91 -14.76 -3.11
N ALA A 19 3.90 -15.45 -2.53
CA ALA A 19 3.66 -16.40 -1.45
C ALA A 19 3.23 -15.68 -0.17
N ARG A 20 3.84 -14.53 0.13
CA ARG A 20 3.46 -13.65 1.24
C ARG A 20 2.04 -13.10 1.04
N ALA A 21 1.71 -12.64 -0.16
CA ALA A 21 0.37 -12.17 -0.50
C ALA A 21 -0.70 -13.25 -0.32
N ARG A 22 -0.42 -14.49 -0.75
CA ARG A 22 -1.31 -15.63 -0.51
C ARG A 22 -1.46 -15.94 0.97
N ALA A 23 -0.41 -15.82 1.77
CA ALA A 23 -0.48 -16.04 3.22
C ALA A 23 -1.38 -15.00 3.90
N ILE A 24 -1.21 -13.73 3.56
CA ILE A 24 -2.04 -12.62 4.06
C ILE A 24 -3.49 -12.79 3.64
N LEU A 25 -3.75 -13.09 2.36
CA LEU A 25 -5.11 -13.32 1.87
C LEU A 25 -5.79 -14.45 2.66
N ARG A 26 -5.10 -15.58 2.88
CA ARG A 26 -5.65 -16.68 3.70
C ARG A 26 -5.93 -16.25 5.13
N TRP A 27 -5.08 -15.42 5.73
CA TRP A 27 -5.31 -14.86 7.05
C TRP A 27 -6.54 -13.95 7.06
N LEU A 28 -6.67 -13.02 6.12
CA LEU A 28 -7.83 -12.13 6.01
C LEU A 28 -9.14 -12.90 5.82
N VAL A 29 -9.12 -13.97 5.01
CA VAL A 29 -10.25 -14.88 4.82
C VAL A 29 -10.59 -15.61 6.12
N ARG A 30 -9.59 -16.14 6.83
CA ARG A 30 -9.78 -16.82 8.12
C ARG A 30 -10.42 -15.91 9.17
N GLU A 31 -9.98 -14.65 9.23
CA GLU A 31 -10.56 -13.64 10.13
C GLU A 31 -11.90 -13.09 9.62
N LYS A 32 -12.36 -13.55 8.46
CA LYS A 32 -13.59 -13.12 7.77
C LYS A 32 -13.58 -11.63 7.44
N ILE A 33 -12.41 -11.06 7.19
CA ILE A 33 -12.26 -9.66 6.76
C ILE A 33 -12.65 -9.50 5.30
N VAL A 34 -12.28 -10.49 4.47
CA VAL A 34 -12.68 -10.59 3.06
C VAL A 34 -13.20 -11.99 2.76
N GLU A 35 -13.98 -12.12 1.69
CA GLU A 35 -14.49 -13.38 1.18
C GLU A 35 -13.40 -14.17 0.44
N GLU A 36 -13.45 -15.50 0.52
CA GLU A 36 -12.48 -16.38 -0.16
C GLU A 36 -12.63 -16.34 -1.68
N GLN A 37 -13.87 -16.34 -2.17
CA GLN A 37 -14.15 -16.38 -3.59
C GLN A 37 -14.00 -15.01 -4.22
N LEU A 38 -13.35 -14.98 -5.40
CA LEU A 38 -13.30 -13.78 -6.21
C LEU A 38 -14.68 -13.44 -6.77
N SER A 39 -15.00 -12.16 -6.79
CA SER A 39 -16.17 -11.59 -7.45
C SER A 39 -15.81 -10.30 -8.18
N THR A 40 -16.74 -9.70 -8.90
CA THR A 40 -16.52 -8.46 -9.68
C THR A 40 -16.50 -7.18 -8.80
N CYS A 41 -16.00 -7.28 -7.57
CA CYS A 41 -15.99 -6.21 -6.58
C CYS A 41 -14.70 -5.36 -6.59
N GLY A 42 -13.76 -5.67 -7.48
CA GLY A 42 -12.55 -4.89 -7.71
C GLY A 42 -12.78 -3.74 -8.68
N ARG A 43 -11.78 -2.87 -8.80
CA ARG A 43 -11.79 -1.70 -9.69
C ARG A 43 -10.72 -1.78 -10.78
N THR A 44 -9.61 -2.48 -10.54
CA THR A 44 -8.48 -2.53 -11.47
C THR A 44 -8.64 -3.66 -12.49
N GLY A 45 -8.04 -3.50 -13.68
CA GLY A 45 -7.94 -4.56 -14.69
C GLY A 45 -9.24 -5.30 -15.00
N ASN A 46 -9.30 -6.59 -14.65
CA ASN A 46 -10.46 -7.46 -14.89
C ASN A 46 -11.59 -7.30 -13.86
N ARG A 47 -11.45 -6.36 -12.91
CA ARG A 47 -12.40 -6.05 -11.82
C ARG A 47 -12.62 -7.17 -10.82
N MET A 48 -11.77 -8.18 -10.80
CA MET A 48 -11.88 -9.28 -9.84
C MET A 48 -11.21 -8.92 -8.52
N GLY A 49 -11.91 -9.14 -7.42
CA GLY A 49 -11.39 -8.94 -6.06
C GLY A 49 -12.08 -9.83 -5.04
N HIS A 50 -11.58 -9.81 -3.81
CA HIS A 50 -12.18 -10.48 -2.66
C HIS A 50 -13.11 -9.50 -1.95
N ALA A 51 -14.42 -9.74 -1.99
CA ALA A 51 -15.40 -8.82 -1.39
C ALA A 51 -15.15 -8.67 0.11
N LEU A 52 -15.49 -7.52 0.70
CA LEU A 52 -15.45 -7.40 2.17
C LEU A 52 -16.43 -8.39 2.82
N ALA A 53 -16.02 -8.92 3.97
CA ALA A 53 -16.81 -9.83 4.78
C ALA A 53 -17.09 -9.23 6.18
N GLN A 54 -17.96 -9.88 6.96
CA GLN A 54 -18.46 -9.31 8.23
C GLN A 54 -17.37 -9.00 9.27
N GLY A 55 -16.25 -9.71 9.25
CA GLY A 55 -15.09 -9.48 10.11
C GLY A 55 -14.38 -8.15 9.84
N ALA A 56 -14.60 -7.51 8.68
CA ALA A 56 -14.05 -6.19 8.36
C ALA A 56 -14.40 -5.13 9.43
N ARG A 57 -15.56 -5.26 10.07
CA ARG A 57 -16.01 -4.37 11.15
C ARG A 57 -15.07 -4.33 12.36
N LYS A 58 -14.26 -5.38 12.56
CA LYS A 58 -13.30 -5.47 13.67
C LYS A 58 -12.01 -4.70 13.40
N VAL A 59 -11.70 -4.46 12.13
CA VAL A 59 -10.42 -3.88 11.70
C VAL A 59 -10.55 -2.44 11.22
N ALA A 60 -11.77 -1.98 10.94
CA ALA A 60 -12.07 -0.59 10.58
C ALA A 60 -12.12 0.33 11.80
N LEU A 61 -11.64 1.57 11.66
CA LEU A 61 -11.80 2.62 12.68
C LEU A 61 -13.26 3.09 12.78
N HIS A 62 -13.94 3.15 11.63
CA HIS A 62 -15.33 3.56 11.46
C HIS A 62 -16.12 2.45 10.75
N PRO A 63 -16.52 1.37 11.45
CA PRO A 63 -17.19 0.22 10.85
C PRO A 63 -18.50 0.53 10.12
N GLU A 64 -19.16 1.64 10.48
CA GLU A 64 -20.36 2.18 9.85
C GLU A 64 -20.11 2.79 8.46
N LYS A 65 -18.84 3.13 8.15
CA LYS A 65 -18.41 3.69 6.88
C LYS A 65 -17.89 2.64 5.89
N LEU A 66 -17.90 1.36 6.28
CA LEU A 66 -17.50 0.27 5.39
C LEU A 66 -18.46 0.14 4.20
N PRO A 67 -17.96 -0.15 3.00
CA PRO A 67 -18.76 -0.19 1.76
C PRO A 67 -19.59 -1.47 1.61
N PHE A 68 -20.29 -1.90 2.67
CA PHE A 68 -21.20 -3.05 2.60
C PHE A 68 -22.34 -2.78 1.63
N GLY A 69 -22.57 -3.72 0.70
CA GLY A 69 -23.61 -3.61 -0.31
C GLY A 69 -23.22 -2.79 -1.54
N GLU A 70 -22.07 -2.11 -1.52
CA GLU A 70 -21.56 -1.40 -2.69
C GLU A 70 -21.00 -2.38 -3.73
N PRO A 71 -21.16 -2.12 -5.04
CA PRO A 71 -20.63 -2.98 -6.09
C PRO A 71 -19.09 -3.09 -6.07
N VAL A 72 -18.41 -2.01 -5.66
CA VAL A 72 -16.95 -1.93 -5.58
C VAL A 72 -16.58 -1.77 -4.12
N ASN A 73 -16.08 -2.86 -3.54
CA ASN A 73 -15.89 -2.99 -2.10
C ASN A 73 -14.74 -3.94 -1.72
N GLY A 74 -14.14 -4.56 -2.72
CA GLY A 74 -13.24 -5.69 -2.55
C GLY A 74 -11.79 -5.30 -2.36
N LEU A 75 -11.04 -6.27 -1.87
CA LEU A 75 -9.59 -6.31 -1.84
C LEU A 75 -9.04 -6.81 -3.18
N GLU A 76 -8.12 -6.04 -3.75
CA GLU A 76 -7.28 -6.45 -4.88
C GLU A 76 -5.82 -6.52 -4.42
N VAL A 77 -5.07 -7.50 -4.94
CA VAL A 77 -3.65 -7.66 -4.63
C VAL A 77 -2.83 -7.29 -5.87
N MET A 78 -2.01 -6.26 -5.75
CA MET A 78 -1.03 -5.88 -6.76
C MET A 78 0.28 -6.62 -6.51
N LEU A 79 0.74 -7.37 -7.50
CA LEU A 79 1.98 -8.17 -7.46
C LEU A 79 3.05 -7.62 -8.42
N LYS A 80 2.86 -6.39 -8.90
CA LYS A 80 3.79 -5.70 -9.79
C LYS A 80 4.38 -4.52 -9.06
N ARG A 81 5.60 -4.16 -9.47
CA ARG A 81 6.27 -2.93 -9.02
C ARG A 81 5.41 -1.72 -9.34
N CYS A 82 5.12 -0.91 -8.32
CA CYS A 82 4.20 0.22 -8.39
C CYS A 82 4.67 1.35 -7.47
N ILE A 83 4.44 2.58 -7.92
CA ILE A 83 4.55 3.78 -7.09
C ILE A 83 3.19 3.99 -6.42
N TYR A 84 3.17 4.03 -5.09
CA TYR A 84 1.95 4.29 -4.32
C TYR A 84 2.05 5.66 -3.67
N THR A 85 1.42 6.65 -4.29
CA THR A 85 1.35 8.03 -3.79
C THR A 85 -0.10 8.49 -3.69
N PRO A 86 -0.40 9.46 -2.82
CA PRO A 86 -1.70 10.13 -2.83
C PRO A 86 -1.94 10.80 -4.19
N THR A 87 -3.15 10.68 -4.74
CA THR A 87 -3.46 11.29 -6.05
C THR A 87 -3.76 12.78 -5.99
N ASP A 88 -4.01 13.32 -4.79
CA ASP A 88 -4.39 14.71 -4.59
C ASP A 88 -3.43 15.38 -3.60
N GLY A 89 -2.78 16.47 -4.04
CA GLY A 89 -1.89 17.27 -3.22
C GLY A 89 -0.60 16.57 -2.76
N PHE A 90 -0.11 15.56 -3.48
CA PHE A 90 1.21 14.99 -3.22
C PHE A 90 2.31 15.99 -3.59
N ARG A 91 3.24 16.23 -2.66
CA ARG A 91 4.23 17.31 -2.74
C ARG A 91 5.60 16.88 -3.22
N GLU A 92 5.81 15.57 -3.39
CA GLU A 92 7.11 15.03 -3.81
C GLU A 92 8.26 15.46 -2.88
N GLU A 93 7.95 15.64 -1.58
CA GLU A 93 8.92 16.00 -0.55
C GLU A 93 9.51 14.74 0.10
N ALA A 94 10.83 14.60 0.03
CA ALA A 94 11.58 13.56 0.73
C ALA A 94 12.85 14.11 1.39
N GLY A 95 13.28 13.49 2.48
CA GLY A 95 14.48 13.84 3.23
C GLY A 95 15.44 12.67 3.38
N CYS A 96 16.73 12.96 3.34
CA CYS A 96 17.76 11.96 3.65
C CYS A 96 17.77 11.70 5.18
N PRO A 97 17.72 10.43 5.63
CA PRO A 97 17.75 10.12 7.06
C PRO A 97 19.11 10.43 7.72
N GLU A 98 20.18 10.45 6.92
CA GLU A 98 21.55 10.71 7.39
C GLU A 98 21.83 12.20 7.52
N CYS A 99 21.84 12.95 6.40
CA CYS A 99 22.22 14.36 6.41
C CYS A 99 21.07 15.33 6.71
N ARG A 100 19.83 14.82 6.85
CA ARG A 100 18.60 15.58 7.17
C ARG A 100 18.30 16.72 6.18
N ARG A 101 18.86 16.67 4.98
CA ARG A 101 18.55 17.59 3.88
C ARG A 101 17.41 17.05 3.04
N GLU A 102 16.66 17.96 2.46
CA GLU A 102 15.62 17.67 1.48
C GLU A 102 16.28 17.18 0.18
N VAL A 103 15.73 16.10 -0.36
CA VAL A 103 16.21 15.38 -1.54
C VAL A 103 15.04 14.90 -2.41
N GLY A 104 13.89 15.58 -2.32
CA GLY A 104 12.66 15.16 -3.00
C GLY A 104 12.86 15.06 -4.49
N GLU A 105 13.18 16.17 -5.14
CA GLU A 105 13.39 16.26 -6.58
C GLU A 105 14.30 15.13 -7.14
N PRO A 106 15.57 14.97 -6.69
CA PRO A 106 16.41 13.89 -7.22
C PRO A 106 15.91 12.47 -6.88
N LEU A 107 15.21 12.29 -5.75
CA LEU A 107 14.62 11.00 -5.40
C LEU A 107 13.48 10.64 -6.36
N PHE A 108 12.56 11.58 -6.64
CA PHE A 108 11.43 11.32 -7.52
C PHE A 108 11.85 11.20 -8.99
N GLU A 109 12.89 11.93 -9.43
CA GLU A 109 13.53 11.71 -10.73
C GLU A 109 14.10 10.29 -10.86
N SER A 110 14.71 9.75 -9.79
CA SER A 110 15.27 8.38 -9.82
C SER A 110 14.23 7.27 -10.03
N LEU A 111 12.93 7.60 -9.93
CA LEU A 111 11.86 6.63 -10.16
C LEU A 111 11.82 6.07 -11.58
N GLU A 112 12.37 6.80 -12.56
CA GLU A 112 12.52 6.30 -13.94
C GLU A 112 13.47 5.10 -14.02
N GLU A 113 14.47 5.00 -13.14
CA GLU A 113 15.38 3.86 -13.02
C GLU A 113 14.84 2.79 -12.05
N TRP A 114 14.19 3.23 -10.97
CA TRP A 114 13.58 2.33 -10.00
C TRP A 114 12.45 1.49 -10.60
N MET A 115 11.55 2.10 -11.40
CA MET A 115 10.38 1.44 -11.97
C MET A 115 10.72 0.22 -12.85
N PRO A 116 11.70 0.27 -13.78
CA PRO A 116 12.14 -0.91 -14.53
C PRO A 116 12.94 -1.92 -13.69
N GLY A 117 13.24 -1.62 -12.42
CA GLY A 117 13.98 -2.51 -11.52
C GLY A 117 15.49 -2.46 -11.69
N VAL A 118 16.05 -1.32 -12.14
CA VAL A 118 17.51 -1.13 -12.22
C VAL A 118 18.14 -1.11 -10.82
N SER A 119 17.43 -0.51 -9.86
CA SER A 119 17.83 -0.44 -8.45
C SER A 119 16.60 -0.47 -7.54
N ASP A 120 16.77 -1.04 -6.35
CA ASP A 120 15.85 -0.90 -5.21
C ASP A 120 16.19 0.31 -4.32
N ASN A 121 17.40 0.83 -4.48
CA ASN A 121 18.00 1.84 -3.63
C ASN A 121 18.01 3.22 -4.28
N PHE A 122 18.06 4.24 -3.43
CA PHE A 122 18.39 5.62 -3.80
C PHE A 122 19.63 6.10 -3.03
N THR A 123 20.55 6.76 -3.72
CA THR A 123 21.77 7.32 -3.13
C THR A 123 21.62 8.83 -3.00
N CYS A 124 21.71 9.34 -1.77
CA CYS A 124 21.63 10.76 -1.49
C CYS A 124 22.76 11.53 -2.20
N PRO A 125 22.46 12.48 -3.10
CA PRO A 125 23.49 13.19 -3.87
C PRO A 125 24.31 14.17 -3.01
N LEU A 126 23.84 14.50 -1.80
CA LEU A 126 24.47 15.48 -0.92
C LEU A 126 25.49 14.87 0.05
N CYS A 127 25.30 13.60 0.44
CA CYS A 127 26.16 12.94 1.44
C CYS A 127 26.58 11.52 1.09
N GLY A 128 26.06 10.94 0.01
CA GLY A 128 26.40 9.59 -0.45
C GLY A 128 25.74 8.45 0.32
N PHE A 129 24.87 8.73 1.30
CA PHE A 129 24.07 7.70 1.98
C PHE A 129 23.16 6.99 0.98
N GLU A 130 23.23 5.65 0.95
CA GLU A 130 22.40 4.79 0.10
C GLU A 130 21.57 3.85 0.97
N ASP A 131 20.30 3.70 0.61
CA ASP A 131 19.37 2.76 1.25
C ASP A 131 18.26 2.37 0.26
N ASP A 132 17.44 1.38 0.61
CA ASP A 132 16.17 1.11 -0.08
C ASP A 132 15.39 2.43 -0.19
N ILE A 133 14.73 2.67 -1.32
CA ILE A 133 14.00 3.91 -1.55
C ILE A 133 13.02 4.22 -0.40
N ASN A 134 12.39 3.21 0.22
CA ASN A 134 11.47 3.39 1.34
C ASN A 134 12.16 3.74 2.68
N GLY A 135 13.48 3.66 2.75
CA GLY A 135 14.33 4.07 3.88
C GLY A 135 14.47 5.59 4.01
N PHE A 136 14.10 6.35 2.97
CA PHE A 136 14.07 7.81 3.02
C PHE A 136 12.86 8.33 3.80
N LEU A 137 12.95 9.59 4.23
CA LEU A 137 11.93 10.24 5.04
C LEU A 137 10.90 10.90 4.14
N TYR A 138 9.63 10.53 4.26
CA TYR A 138 8.53 11.11 3.49
C TYR A 138 7.57 11.87 4.40
N LEU A 139 7.15 13.07 3.99
CA LEU A 139 6.21 13.90 4.76
C LEU A 139 4.75 13.52 4.55
N GLN A 140 4.44 12.85 3.44
CA GLN A 140 3.11 12.32 3.14
C GLN A 140 3.19 10.80 2.99
N PRO A 141 2.11 10.06 3.33
CA PRO A 141 2.09 8.61 3.17
C PRO A 141 2.29 8.22 1.71
N CYS A 142 3.45 7.64 1.41
CA CYS A 142 3.75 6.97 0.15
C CYS A 142 4.59 5.73 0.41
N ALA A 143 4.66 4.85 -0.59
CA ALA A 143 5.52 3.67 -0.57
C ALA A 143 5.79 3.20 -2.01
N PHE A 144 6.85 2.45 -2.17
CA PHE A 144 7.33 1.94 -3.44
C PHE A 144 7.56 0.45 -3.27
N SER A 145 6.80 -0.39 -3.98
CA SER A 145 6.91 -1.84 -3.77
C SER A 145 6.45 -2.66 -4.97
N ASN A 146 6.89 -3.91 -5.03
CA ASN A 146 6.32 -4.96 -5.90
C ASN A 146 5.07 -5.64 -5.32
N LEU A 147 4.58 -5.16 -4.17
CA LEU A 147 3.42 -5.70 -3.49
C LEU A 147 2.52 -4.57 -2.96
N GLY A 148 1.21 -4.68 -3.14
CA GLY A 148 0.25 -3.77 -2.52
C GLY A 148 -1.12 -4.42 -2.36
N PHE A 149 -1.85 -4.01 -1.33
CA PHE A 149 -3.19 -4.52 -1.00
C PHE A 149 -4.18 -3.36 -1.08
N ILE A 150 -4.98 -3.35 -2.13
CA ILE A 150 -5.88 -2.26 -2.49
C ILE A 150 -7.27 -2.57 -1.93
N PHE A 151 -7.68 -1.84 -0.90
CA PHE A 151 -9.03 -1.91 -0.34
C PHE A 151 -9.91 -0.83 -0.97
N ASN A 152 -10.79 -1.23 -1.87
CA ASN A 152 -11.62 -0.30 -2.62
C ASN A 152 -12.78 0.24 -1.78
N ASN A 153 -12.89 1.57 -1.70
CA ASN A 153 -13.88 2.35 -0.96
C ASN A 153 -13.79 2.24 0.57
N TRP A 154 -12.63 1.88 1.12
CA TRP A 154 -12.41 1.81 2.57
C TRP A 154 -11.88 3.13 3.18
N GLY A 155 -11.69 4.18 2.39
CA GLY A 155 -11.04 5.43 2.82
C GLY A 155 -11.68 6.09 4.05
N GLU A 156 -13.02 6.18 4.10
CA GLU A 156 -13.72 6.74 5.26
C GLU A 156 -13.77 5.79 6.46
N ALA A 157 -13.69 4.48 6.22
CA ALA A 157 -13.69 3.47 7.28
C ALA A 157 -12.36 3.43 8.03
N GLY A 158 -11.25 3.65 7.32
CA GLY A 158 -9.90 3.59 7.87
C GLY A 158 -9.53 2.21 8.42
N PHE A 159 -8.34 2.10 8.99
CA PHE A 159 -7.82 0.87 9.62
C PHE A 159 -7.38 1.14 11.04
N THR A 160 -7.73 0.25 11.96
CA THR A 160 -7.20 0.29 13.33
C THR A 160 -5.70 0.03 13.33
N GLN A 161 -4.97 0.65 14.26
CA GLN A 161 -3.53 0.42 14.37
C GLN A 161 -3.19 -1.05 14.64
N ALA A 162 -3.95 -1.72 15.52
CA ALA A 162 -3.75 -3.15 15.82
C ALA A 162 -3.87 -4.05 14.59
N PHE A 163 -4.75 -3.71 13.63
CA PHE A 163 -4.83 -4.43 12.37
C PHE A 163 -3.60 -4.17 11.50
N LEU A 164 -3.15 -2.92 11.39
CA LEU A 164 -1.94 -2.57 10.63
C LEU A 164 -0.69 -3.22 11.21
N ASP A 165 -0.57 -3.27 12.54
CA ASP A 165 0.53 -3.96 13.24
C ASP A 165 0.51 -5.45 12.93
N SER A 166 -0.66 -6.10 13.04
CA SER A 166 -0.81 -7.52 12.67
C SER A 166 -0.49 -7.77 11.19
N PHE A 167 -0.87 -6.83 10.31
CA PHE A 167 -0.58 -6.91 8.88
C PHE A 167 0.92 -6.82 8.61
N ALA A 168 1.61 -5.89 9.29
CA ALA A 168 3.06 -5.75 9.24
C ALA A 168 3.78 -7.01 9.76
N ASP A 169 3.30 -7.60 10.85
CA ASP A 169 3.82 -8.86 11.40
C ASP A 169 3.69 -10.01 10.40
N TRP A 170 2.53 -10.14 9.73
CA TRP A 170 2.32 -11.14 8.68
C TRP A 170 3.21 -10.90 7.44
N LEU A 171 3.50 -9.64 7.12
CA LEU A 171 4.43 -9.28 6.06
C LEU A 171 5.89 -9.43 6.48
N ASP A 172 6.18 -9.48 7.79
CA ASP A 172 7.51 -9.33 8.37
C ASP A 172 8.20 -8.04 7.86
N GLN A 173 7.43 -6.97 7.66
CA GLN A 173 7.86 -5.68 7.14
C GLN A 173 6.94 -4.56 7.64
N PRO A 174 7.47 -3.35 7.93
CA PRO A 174 6.64 -2.18 8.18
C PRO A 174 5.73 -1.88 6.98
N VAL A 175 4.55 -1.30 7.23
CA VAL A 175 3.60 -0.93 6.16
C VAL A 175 3.27 0.56 6.19
N ALA A 176 2.98 1.11 5.02
CA ALA A 176 2.33 2.39 4.85
C ALA A 176 0.87 2.18 4.41
N VAL A 177 -0.01 3.11 4.78
CA VAL A 177 -1.37 3.20 4.24
C VAL A 177 -1.43 4.43 3.33
N VAL A 178 -1.57 4.19 2.02
CA VAL A 178 -1.65 5.25 1.01
C VAL A 178 -3.11 5.44 0.61
N GLN A 179 -3.61 6.68 0.70
CA GLN A 179 -4.98 7.03 0.32
C GLN A 179 -5.00 7.60 -1.09
N VAL A 180 -5.80 6.98 -1.96
CA VAL A 180 -5.95 7.37 -3.35
C VAL A 180 -7.41 7.74 -3.61
N LYS A 181 -7.64 8.94 -4.15
CA LYS A 181 -8.95 9.33 -4.70
C LYS A 181 -9.02 8.89 -6.15
N VAL A 182 -10.12 8.22 -6.50
CA VAL A 182 -10.34 7.74 -7.86
C VAL A 182 -11.54 8.49 -8.45
N ALA A 183 -11.35 9.04 -9.65
CA ALA A 183 -12.42 9.66 -10.44
C ALA A 183 -13.50 8.63 -10.79
#